data_AF-Q2YHL8-F1
#
_entry.id   AF-Q2YHL8-F1
#
_cell.length_a   1.000
_cell.length_b   1.000
_cell.length_c   1.000
_cell.angle_alpha   90.00
_cell.angle_beta   90.00
_cell.angle_gamma   90.00
#
_symmetry.space_group_name_H-M   'P 1'
#
loop_
_entity.id
_entity.type
_entity.pdbx_description
1 polymer ?
#
loop_
_entity_poly.entity_id
_entity_poly.type
_entity_poly.pdbx_seq_one_letter_code
_entity_poly.pdbx_strand_id
1 'polypeptide(L)'
;AVVPVIKLSFDSIEIDILFARLALQTIPENLDLRDDGLLKNLDIRCIRSLNGCRVTDEILHLVPNIENFRLTLRTIKLWAKRHNIYSNILGFLGGVSWAMLVARTCQLYPNAVASTLVHKFFLVFSKWEWPNPVLLKQPEDCNLNLPVWGPRVTPSDRYHLMPIITP
;
A
#
# COMPACT_ATOMS: atom_id res chain seq x y z
N ALA A 1 -15.68 -1.43 12.76
CA ALA A 1 -14.76 -1.13 11.65
C ALA A 1 -13.76 -2.28 11.50
N VAL A 2 -13.25 -2.53 10.29
CA VAL A 2 -12.24 -3.60 10.05
C VAL A 2 -10.93 -3.32 10.81
N VAL A 3 -10.58 -2.04 10.94
CA VAL A 3 -9.50 -1.52 11.78
C VAL A 3 -10.12 -0.55 12.79
N PRO A 4 -9.90 -0.72 14.12
CA PRO A 4 -10.36 0.24 15.12
C PRO A 4 -9.72 1.63 14.90
N VAL A 5 -10.51 2.69 14.97
CA VAL A 5 -10.07 4.06 14.68
C VAL A 5 -10.81 5.07 15.56
N ILE A 6 -10.09 6.08 16.04
CA ILE A 6 -10.67 7.30 16.63
C ILE A 6 -10.60 8.38 15.57
N LYS A 7 -11.75 8.95 15.21
CA LYS A 7 -11.83 10.08 14.29
C LYS A 7 -12.10 11.35 15.08
N LEU A 8 -11.33 12.40 14.83
CA LEU A 8 -11.51 13.69 15.45
C LEU A 8 -11.17 14.82 14.47
N SER A 9 -11.57 16.03 14.82
CA SER A 9 -11.04 17.24 14.22
C SER A 9 -10.22 17.98 15.27
N PHE A 10 -8.97 18.29 14.94
CA PHE A 10 -8.09 19.10 15.77
C PHE A 10 -7.60 20.27 14.91
N ASP A 11 -7.84 21.50 15.34
CA ASP A 11 -7.57 22.71 14.55
C ASP A 11 -8.14 22.67 13.12
N SER A 12 -9.37 22.15 12.97
CA SER A 12 -10.06 21.97 11.67
C SER A 12 -9.39 20.98 10.70
N ILE A 13 -8.40 20.22 11.18
CA ILE A 13 -7.79 19.11 10.44
C ILE A 13 -8.46 17.82 10.89
N GLU A 14 -9.02 17.06 9.94
CA GLU A 14 -9.53 15.73 10.21
C GLU A 14 -8.37 14.76 10.47
N ILE A 15 -8.42 14.05 11.59
CA ILE A 15 -7.39 13.10 12.02
C ILE A 15 -8.05 11.76 12.33
N ASP A 16 -7.55 10.71 11.67
CA ASP A 16 -7.88 9.32 11.97
C ASP A 16 -6.70 8.71 12.76
N ILE A 17 -6.92 8.43 14.05
CA ILE A 17 -5.92 7.83 14.94
C ILE A 17 -6.18 6.32 15.06
N LEU A 18 -5.17 5.54 14.70
CA LEU A 18 -5.13 4.08 14.88
C LEU A 18 -4.35 3.73 16.15
N PHE A 19 -4.56 2.52 16.66
CA PHE A 19 -3.83 2.00 17.82
C PHE A 19 -3.29 0.59 17.57
N ALA A 20 -2.05 0.36 17.98
CA ALA A 20 -1.42 -0.96 18.04
C ALA A 20 -0.57 -1.05 19.31
N ARG A 21 -0.69 -2.17 20.04
CA ARG A 21 0.15 -2.47 21.19
C ARG A 21 1.23 -3.46 20.79
N LEU A 22 2.49 -3.05 20.83
CA LEU A 22 3.64 -3.91 20.55
C LEU A 22 4.03 -4.75 21.77
N ALA A 23 4.70 -5.87 21.54
CA ALA A 23 5.26 -6.73 22.59
C ALA A 23 6.62 -6.20 23.09
N LEU A 24 6.70 -4.89 23.37
CA LEU A 24 7.89 -4.19 23.85
C LEU A 24 7.56 -3.48 25.17
N GLN A 25 8.51 -3.49 26.11
CA GLN A 25 8.37 -2.76 27.39
C GLN A 25 8.51 -1.25 27.20
N THR A 26 9.34 -0.83 26.25
CA THR A 26 9.59 0.57 25.89
C THR A 26 9.55 0.72 24.37
N ILE A 27 9.18 1.90 23.89
CA ILE A 27 9.16 2.21 22.45
C ILE A 27 10.37 3.11 22.17
N PRO A 28 11.41 2.62 21.48
CA PRO A 28 12.55 3.45 21.12
C PRO A 28 12.16 4.44 20.01
N GLU A 29 12.72 5.65 20.03
CA GLU A 29 12.44 6.70 19.04
C GLU A 29 12.84 6.30 17.60
N ASN A 30 13.82 5.41 17.46
CA ASN A 30 14.30 4.89 16.18
C ASN A 30 13.68 3.52 15.81
N LEU A 31 12.52 3.18 16.37
CA LEU A 31 11.84 1.93 16.07
C LEU A 31 11.44 1.85 14.59
N ASP A 32 11.92 0.83 13.89
CA ASP A 32 11.51 0.53 12.51
C ASP A 32 10.35 -0.48 12.51
N LEU A 33 9.15 -0.02 12.13
CA LEU A 33 7.96 -0.85 12.11
C LEU A 33 7.98 -1.93 11.01
N ARG A 34 8.94 -1.90 10.08
CA ARG A 34 9.06 -2.89 9.00
C ARG A 34 9.59 -4.24 9.48
N ASP A 35 10.22 -4.31 10.65
CA ASP A 35 10.65 -5.58 11.23
C ASP A 35 9.47 -6.53 11.48
N ASP A 36 9.41 -7.65 10.76
CA ASP A 36 8.40 -8.69 10.92
C ASP A 36 8.41 -9.33 12.32
N GLY A 37 9.55 -9.26 13.02
CA GLY A 37 9.68 -9.67 14.41
C GLY A 37 8.68 -8.96 15.33
N LEU A 38 8.28 -7.72 15.00
CA LEU A 38 7.30 -6.95 15.77
C LEU A 38 5.88 -7.50 15.67
N LEU A 39 5.58 -8.29 14.65
CA LEU A 39 4.24 -8.85 14.42
C LEU A 39 3.99 -10.13 15.24
N LYS A 40 5.04 -10.72 15.84
CA LYS A 40 4.95 -11.96 16.60
C LYS A 40 4.01 -11.81 17.79
N ASN A 41 3.07 -12.76 17.92
CA ASN A 41 2.12 -12.85 19.03
C ASN A 41 1.24 -11.61 19.22
N LEU A 42 1.06 -10.79 18.19
CA LEU A 42 0.14 -9.65 18.23
C LEU A 42 -1.30 -10.07 17.94
N ASP A 43 -2.25 -9.38 18.57
CA ASP A 43 -3.65 -9.47 18.21
C ASP A 43 -3.84 -8.99 16.76
N ILE A 44 -4.68 -9.69 15.99
CA ILE A 44 -4.94 -9.38 14.57
C ILE A 44 -5.37 -7.93 14.33
N ARG A 45 -6.03 -7.28 15.31
CA ARG A 45 -6.40 -5.86 15.24
C ARG A 45 -5.17 -4.97 15.25
N CYS A 46 -4.16 -5.28 16.06
CA CYS A 46 -2.89 -4.55 16.10
C CYS A 46 -2.11 -4.74 14.81
N ILE A 47 -2.04 -5.97 14.28
CA ILE A 47 -1.40 -6.27 12.99
C ILE A 47 -2.04 -5.42 11.87
N ARG A 48 -3.37 -5.40 11.81
CA ARG A 48 -4.11 -4.57 10.84
C ARG A 48 -3.83 -3.07 11.00
N SER A 49 -3.73 -2.57 12.23
CA SER A 49 -3.39 -1.17 12.50
C SER A 49 -1.96 -0.81 12.06
N LEU A 50 -1.00 -1.73 12.20
CA LEU A 50 0.40 -1.53 11.81
C LEU A 50 0.60 -1.54 10.29
N ASN A 51 -0.21 -2.33 9.55
CA ASN A 51 -0.08 -2.49 8.11
C ASN A 51 -0.09 -1.17 7.34
N GLY A 52 -0.89 -0.17 7.77
CA GLY A 52 -0.94 1.12 7.08
C GLY A 52 0.41 1.85 7.06
N CYS A 53 1.11 1.87 8.21
CA CYS A 53 2.43 2.49 8.32
C CYS A 53 3.47 1.65 7.56
N ARG A 54 3.49 0.34 7.80
CA ARG A 54 4.44 -0.59 7.17
C ARG A 54 4.40 -0.54 5.64
N VAL A 55 3.20 -0.59 5.05
CA VAL A 55 3.05 -0.51 3.58
C VAL A 55 3.52 0.83 3.03
N THR A 56 3.23 1.93 3.74
CA THR A 56 3.67 3.26 3.31
C THR A 56 5.20 3.37 3.32
N ASP A 57 5.84 2.92 4.39
CA ASP A 57 7.29 2.94 4.53
C ASP A 57 7.97 2.01 3.53
N GLU A 58 7.44 0.80 3.31
CA GLU A 58 7.91 -0.12 2.27
C GLU A 58 7.87 0.50 0.88
N ILE A 59 6.74 1.13 0.50
CA ILE A 59 6.63 1.81 -0.81
C ILE A 59 7.73 2.86 -0.98
N LEU A 60 8.02 3.65 0.06
CA LEU A 60 9.05 4.69 -0.01
C LEU A 60 10.47 4.12 -0.19
N HIS A 61 10.74 2.92 0.32
CA HIS A 61 12.02 2.22 0.12
C HIS A 61 12.11 1.50 -1.22
N LEU A 62 10.97 1.16 -1.83
CA LEU A 62 10.90 0.40 -3.08
C LEU A 62 10.90 1.29 -4.34
N VAL A 63 10.82 2.61 -4.20
CA VAL A 63 10.88 3.56 -5.32
C VAL A 63 12.29 4.14 -5.50
N PRO A 64 12.79 4.26 -6.74
CA PRO A 64 14.14 4.73 -7.00
C PRO A 64 14.31 6.25 -6.77
N ASN A 65 13.24 7.02 -6.86
CA ASN A 65 13.24 8.46 -6.60
C ASN A 65 11.93 8.89 -5.96
N ILE A 66 11.99 9.27 -4.68
CA ILE A 66 10.82 9.63 -3.87
C ILE A 66 10.13 10.90 -4.37
N GLU A 67 10.88 11.88 -4.87
CA GLU A 67 10.33 13.15 -5.35
C GLU A 67 9.50 12.96 -6.63
N ASN A 68 10.05 12.26 -7.61
CA ASN A 68 9.36 11.91 -8.84
C ASN A 68 8.14 11.02 -8.57
N PHE A 69 8.26 10.06 -7.64
CA PHE A 69 7.12 9.26 -7.16
C PHE A 69 6.00 10.14 -6.59
N ARG A 70 6.32 11.07 -5.68
CA ARG A 70 5.32 11.95 -5.03
C ARG A 70 4.59 12.83 -6.04
N LEU A 71 5.30 13.45 -6.97
CA LEU A 71 4.69 14.31 -7.98
C LEU A 71 3.79 13.52 -8.94
N THR A 72 4.25 12.33 -9.35
CA THR A 72 3.46 11.40 -10.17
C THR A 72 2.19 10.97 -9.42
N LEU A 73 2.32 10.55 -8.15
CA LEU A 73 1.20 10.10 -7.34
C LEU A 73 0.16 11.21 -7.11
N ARG A 74 0.58 12.45 -6.84
CA ARG A 74 -0.33 13.60 -6.74
C ARG A 74 -1.14 13.78 -8.03
N THR A 75 -0.47 13.69 -9.18
CA THR A 75 -1.10 13.82 -10.50
C THR A 75 -2.11 12.71 -10.75
N ILE A 76 -1.74 11.45 -10.52
CA ILE A 76 -2.62 10.29 -10.71
C ILE A 76 -3.83 10.31 -9.75
N LYS A 77 -3.64 10.70 -8.48
CA LYS A 77 -4.76 10.83 -7.52
C LYS A 77 -5.74 11.91 -7.94
N LEU A 78 -5.26 13.05 -8.43
CA LEU A 78 -6.13 14.11 -8.96
C LEU A 78 -6.91 13.62 -10.18
N TRP A 79 -6.22 12.99 -11.13
CA TRP A 79 -6.83 12.39 -12.32
C TRP A 79 -7.93 11.38 -11.93
N ALA A 80 -7.62 10.41 -11.07
CA ALA A 80 -8.58 9.37 -10.65
C ALA A 80 -9.82 9.95 -9.98
N LYS A 81 -9.66 10.99 -9.15
CA LYS A 81 -10.79 11.71 -8.54
C LYS A 81 -11.63 12.45 -9.59
N ARG A 82 -11.00 13.14 -10.54
CA ARG A 82 -11.69 13.88 -11.62
C ARG A 82 -12.41 12.95 -12.60
N HIS A 83 -11.96 11.71 -12.72
CA HIS A 83 -12.57 10.67 -13.55
C HIS A 83 -13.49 9.72 -12.77
N ASN A 84 -13.84 10.04 -11.52
CA ASN A 84 -14.81 9.30 -10.69
C ASN A 84 -14.46 7.82 -10.43
N ILE A 85 -13.16 7.48 -10.40
CA ILE A 85 -12.66 6.11 -10.16
C ILE A 85 -11.79 6.03 -8.90
N TYR A 86 -12.02 6.92 -7.93
CA TYR A 86 -11.32 6.95 -6.65
C TYR A 86 -12.30 6.65 -5.50
N SER A 87 -12.49 5.36 -5.17
CA SER A 87 -13.26 4.94 -3.98
C SER A 87 -13.14 3.44 -3.73
N ASN A 88 -12.43 3.05 -2.66
CA ASN A 88 -12.34 1.64 -2.24
C ASN A 88 -13.70 1.06 -1.81
N ILE A 89 -14.54 1.90 -1.17
CA ILE A 89 -15.86 1.48 -0.67
C ILE A 89 -16.80 1.08 -1.83
N LEU A 90 -16.65 1.74 -2.99
CA LEU A 90 -17.45 1.47 -4.19
C LEU A 90 -16.80 0.45 -5.13
N GLY A 91 -15.74 -0.24 -4.71
CA GLY A 91 -15.02 -1.23 -5.52
C GLY A 91 -14.00 -0.67 -6.52
N PHE A 92 -13.75 0.64 -6.50
CA PHE A 92 -12.66 1.27 -7.24
C PHE A 92 -11.37 1.31 -6.39
N LEU A 93 -10.32 1.94 -6.92
CA LEU A 93 -9.03 2.01 -6.24
C LEU A 93 -9.00 3.08 -5.14
N GLY A 94 -8.47 2.70 -3.99
CA GLY A 94 -8.15 3.60 -2.87
C GLY A 94 -6.75 4.22 -2.97
N GLY A 95 -6.41 5.05 -2.00
CA GLY A 95 -5.13 5.80 -2.00
C GLY A 95 -3.89 4.91 -2.03
N VAL A 96 -3.89 3.80 -1.27
CA VAL A 96 -2.78 2.85 -1.21
C VAL A 96 -2.64 2.09 -2.54
N SER A 97 -3.75 1.65 -3.13
CA SER A 97 -3.76 0.99 -4.44
C SER A 97 -3.14 1.88 -5.53
N TRP A 98 -3.54 3.15 -5.61
CA TRP A 98 -2.94 4.10 -6.54
C TRP A 98 -1.44 4.33 -6.26
N ALA A 99 -1.04 4.41 -4.99
CA ALA A 99 0.37 4.53 -4.61
C ALA A 99 1.19 3.33 -5.10
N MET A 100 0.70 2.11 -4.94
CA MET A 100 1.39 0.91 -5.42
C MET A 100 1.51 0.86 -6.94
N LEU A 101 0.45 1.20 -7.69
CA LEU A 101 0.53 1.27 -9.15
C LEU A 101 1.56 2.30 -9.63
N VAL A 102 1.61 3.47 -8.99
CA VAL A 102 2.60 4.51 -9.31
C VAL A 102 4.00 4.06 -8.93
N ALA A 103 4.17 3.41 -7.76
CA ALA A 103 5.45 2.87 -7.34
C ALA A 103 5.98 1.83 -8.34
N ARG A 104 5.12 0.92 -8.82
CA ARG A 104 5.48 -0.06 -9.85
C ARG A 104 5.93 0.62 -11.15
N THR A 105 5.26 1.69 -11.55
CA THR A 105 5.68 2.49 -12.72
C THR A 105 7.08 3.09 -12.50
N CYS A 106 7.35 3.60 -11.30
CA CYS A 106 8.66 4.16 -10.96
C CYS A 106 9.77 3.08 -11.02
N GLN A 107 9.50 1.86 -10.55
CA GLN A 107 10.45 0.74 -10.62
C GLN A 107 10.82 0.37 -12.06
N LEU A 108 9.85 0.42 -12.98
CA LEU A 108 10.06 0.11 -14.40
C LEU A 108 10.82 1.21 -15.15
N TYR A 109 10.80 2.44 -14.64
CA TYR A 109 11.40 3.62 -15.28
C TYR A 109 12.18 4.46 -14.25
N PRO A 110 13.30 3.94 -13.70
CA PRO A 110 13.92 4.49 -12.49
C PRO A 110 14.49 5.90 -12.65
N ASN A 111 14.90 6.27 -13.86
CA ASN A 111 15.51 7.56 -14.17
C ASN A 111 14.53 8.55 -14.82
N ALA A 112 13.25 8.18 -14.96
CA ALA A 112 12.26 9.04 -15.58
C ALA A 112 11.75 10.12 -14.61
N VAL A 113 11.51 11.32 -15.16
CA VAL A 113 10.87 12.42 -14.42
C VAL A 113 9.35 12.24 -14.40
N ALA A 114 8.67 12.96 -13.50
CA ALA A 114 7.24 12.81 -13.26
C ALA A 114 6.35 12.88 -14.51
N SER A 115 6.61 13.79 -15.46
CA SER A 115 5.80 13.89 -16.69
C SER A 115 5.86 12.61 -17.53
N THR A 116 7.05 12.05 -17.70
CA THR A 116 7.26 10.76 -18.37
C THR A 116 6.61 9.63 -17.59
N LEU A 117 6.74 9.61 -16.25
CA LEU A 117 6.13 8.59 -15.40
C LEU A 117 4.60 8.59 -15.50
N VAL A 118 3.95 9.76 -15.54
CA VAL A 118 2.48 9.84 -15.75
C VAL A 118 2.08 9.24 -17.10
N HIS A 119 2.80 9.54 -18.17
CA HIS A 119 2.54 8.92 -19.47
C HIS A 119 2.75 7.40 -19.44
N LYS A 120 3.88 6.95 -18.85
CA LYS A 120 4.21 5.53 -18.73
C LYS A 120 3.23 4.76 -17.84
N PHE A 121 2.67 5.39 -16.82
CA PHE A 121 1.64 4.82 -15.96
C PHE A 121 0.43 4.35 -16.80
N PHE A 122 -0.12 5.22 -17.63
CA PHE A 122 -1.25 4.86 -18.49
C PHE A 122 -0.86 3.82 -19.53
N LEU A 123 0.33 3.93 -20.14
CA LEU A 123 0.82 2.95 -21.10
C LEU A 123 0.92 1.54 -20.50
N VAL A 124 1.46 1.43 -19.29
CA VAL A 124 1.63 0.15 -18.59
C VAL A 124 0.28 -0.44 -18.21
N PHE A 125 -0.57 0.32 -17.50
CA PHE A 125 -1.80 -0.24 -16.94
C PHE A 125 -2.98 -0.34 -17.92
N SER A 126 -2.93 0.34 -19.06
CA SER A 126 -3.87 0.09 -20.16
C SER A 126 -3.61 -1.21 -20.90
N LYS A 127 -2.39 -1.74 -20.82
CA LYS A 127 -1.95 -2.98 -21.47
C LYS A 127 -1.66 -4.10 -20.48
N TRP A 128 -1.93 -3.89 -19.19
CA TRP A 128 -1.66 -4.88 -18.16
C TRP A 128 -2.62 -6.06 -18.33
N GLU A 129 -2.07 -7.26 -18.40
CA GLU A 129 -2.83 -8.50 -18.59
C GLU A 129 -3.45 -8.96 -17.26
N TRP A 130 -4.54 -8.30 -16.85
CA TRP A 130 -5.32 -8.74 -15.68
C TRP A 130 -5.86 -10.17 -15.89
N PRO A 131 -5.88 -11.04 -14.86
CA PRO A 131 -5.67 -10.75 -13.44
C PRO A 131 -4.23 -10.97 -12.94
N ASN A 132 -3.20 -10.81 -13.78
CA ASN A 132 -1.81 -10.87 -13.29
C ASN A 132 -1.59 -9.83 -12.18
N PRO A 133 -1.00 -10.20 -11.03
CA PRO A 133 -0.88 -9.30 -9.89
C PRO A 133 0.20 -8.24 -10.09
N VAL A 134 -0.07 -7.04 -9.58
CA VAL A 134 0.96 -6.01 -9.41
C VAL A 134 1.67 -6.26 -8.08
N LEU A 135 2.96 -6.57 -8.18
CA LEU A 135 3.87 -6.80 -7.05
C LEU A 135 4.97 -5.74 -7.04
N LEU A 136 5.31 -5.20 -5.87
CA LEU A 136 6.42 -4.26 -5.70
C LEU A 136 7.73 -4.91 -5.25
N LYS A 137 7.64 -6.06 -4.58
CA LYS A 137 8.78 -6.92 -4.22
C LYS A 137 8.36 -8.38 -4.29
N GLN A 138 9.33 -9.28 -4.16
CA GLN A 138 9.03 -10.70 -4.00
C GLN A 138 8.39 -10.92 -2.62
N PRO A 139 7.30 -11.71 -2.52
CA PRO A 139 6.75 -12.08 -1.22
C PRO A 139 7.75 -12.89 -0.41
N GLU A 140 7.87 -12.57 0.89
CA GLU A 140 8.69 -13.31 1.85
C GLU A 140 7.79 -14.19 2.73
N ASP A 141 8.27 -15.37 3.11
CA ASP A 141 7.55 -16.24 4.04
C ASP A 141 7.98 -15.96 5.49
N CYS A 142 7.10 -15.29 6.22
CA CYS A 142 7.39 -14.83 7.58
C CYS A 142 7.06 -15.89 8.66
N ASN A 143 6.52 -17.07 8.33
CA ASN A 143 6.10 -18.12 9.29
C ASN A 143 5.15 -17.64 10.41
N LEU A 144 4.38 -16.57 10.18
CA LEU A 144 3.47 -15.98 11.19
C LEU A 144 2.05 -16.54 11.14
N ASN A 145 1.77 -17.50 10.24
CA ASN A 145 0.41 -18.03 9.97
C ASN A 145 -0.65 -16.94 9.72
N LEU A 146 -0.22 -15.78 9.20
CA LEU A 146 -1.12 -14.70 8.82
C LEU A 146 -1.70 -14.98 7.42
N PRO A 147 -2.92 -14.49 7.13
CA PRO A 147 -3.45 -14.57 5.78
C PRO A 147 -2.55 -13.82 4.79
N VAL A 148 -1.94 -14.55 3.87
CA VAL A 148 -1.12 -14.00 2.76
C VAL A 148 -1.85 -14.29 1.46
N TRP A 149 -1.93 -13.29 0.58
CA TRP A 149 -2.52 -13.47 -0.74
C TRP A 149 -1.67 -14.45 -1.55
N GLY A 150 -2.29 -15.51 -2.06
CA GLY A 150 -1.58 -16.58 -2.74
C GLY A 150 -2.51 -17.48 -3.54
N PRO A 151 -2.79 -17.20 -4.83
CA PRO A 151 -3.78 -17.93 -5.63
C PRO A 151 -3.42 -19.42 -5.85
N ARG A 152 -2.16 -19.81 -5.62
CA ARG A 152 -1.73 -21.21 -5.65
C ARG A 152 -2.20 -21.98 -4.42
N VAL A 153 -2.22 -21.34 -3.26
CA VAL A 153 -2.50 -21.95 -1.94
C VAL A 153 -3.96 -21.72 -1.54
N THR A 154 -4.47 -20.51 -1.77
CA THR A 154 -5.81 -20.07 -1.36
C THR A 154 -6.73 -19.99 -2.59
N PRO A 155 -7.71 -20.91 -2.76
CA PRO A 155 -8.58 -20.93 -3.95
C PRO A 155 -9.42 -19.67 -4.14
N SER A 156 -9.85 -18.99 -3.05
CA SER A 156 -10.65 -17.76 -3.14
C SER A 156 -9.89 -16.61 -3.82
N ASP A 157 -8.56 -16.57 -3.66
CA ASP A 157 -7.72 -15.51 -4.22
C ASP A 157 -7.66 -15.56 -5.76
N ARG A 158 -8.01 -16.70 -6.38
CA ARG A 158 -8.07 -16.87 -7.84
C ARG A 158 -9.18 -16.06 -8.50
N TYR A 159 -10.17 -15.62 -7.73
CA TYR A 159 -11.29 -14.83 -8.22
C TYR A 159 -11.04 -13.32 -8.17
N HIS A 160 -9.87 -12.87 -7.69
CA HIS A 160 -9.52 -11.45 -7.69
C HIS A 160 -9.23 -10.96 -9.11
N LEU A 161 -10.00 -9.97 -9.59
CA LEU A 161 -9.97 -9.51 -10.98
C LEU A 161 -8.82 -8.53 -11.27
N MET A 162 -8.47 -7.69 -10.29
CA MET A 162 -7.42 -6.67 -10.42
C MET A 162 -6.51 -6.67 -9.18
N PRO A 163 -5.71 -7.72 -8.96
CA PRO A 163 -4.90 -7.86 -7.74
C PRO A 163 -3.73 -6.86 -7.71
N ILE A 164 -3.71 -6.01 -6.68
CA ILE A 164 -2.61 -5.08 -6.38
C ILE A 164 -2.16 -5.39 -4.96
N ILE A 165 -0.99 -6.01 -4.83
CA ILE A 165 -0.58 -6.69 -3.59
C ILE A 165 0.34 -5.77 -2.79
N THR A 166 0.05 -5.64 -1.50
CA THR A 166 0.89 -4.89 -0.57
C THR A 166 2.26 -5.55 -0.43
N PRO A 167 3.36 -4.77 -0.48
CA PRO A 167 4.69 -5.28 -0.20
C PRO A 167 4.81 -5.78 1.24
#